data_AF-A0A7W1JYT3-F1
#
_entry.id   AF-A0A7W1JYT3-F1
#
_cell.length_a   1.000
_cell.length_b   1.000
_cell.length_c   1.000
_cell.angle_alpha   90.00
_cell.angle_beta   90.00
_cell.angle_gamma   90.00
#
_symmetry.space_group_name_H-M   'P 1'
#
loop_
_entity.id
_entity.type
_entity.pdbx_description
1 polymer ?
#
loop_
_entity_poly.entity_id
_entity_poly.type
_entity_poly.pdbx_seq_one_letter_code
_entity_poly.pdbx_strand_id
1 'polypeptide(L)'
;MEEAARVVSDRELREVGKVIVASLAELPSSRTVVGVVHGDPELDNVVWVAGDTPVLVDLDEASWSWFAADICFALRDFAKPAAGPDLDLRAVASFIAGYRECRPLEDAELAALSLLARGHALITFARLQTVLSEPVSSDWPDWARALWTRLDGEVGKLRRALAAVTRHAL
;
A
#
# COMPACT_ATOMS: atom_id res chain seq x y z
N MET A 1 -9.74 1.78 4.01
CA MET A 1 -9.44 0.36 4.32
C MET A 1 -10.67 -0.44 4.68
N GLU A 2 -11.56 0.06 5.56
CA GLU A 2 -12.83 -0.61 5.91
C GLU A 2 -13.68 -0.99 4.69
N GLU A 3 -13.84 -0.07 3.74
CA GLU A 3 -14.59 -0.32 2.52
C GLU A 3 -13.99 -1.47 1.71
N ALA A 4 -12.67 -1.46 1.53
CA ALA A 4 -11.95 -2.52 0.85
C ALA A 4 -12.20 -3.88 1.50
N ALA A 5 -12.14 -3.95 2.84
CA ALA A 5 -12.45 -5.16 3.59
C ALA A 5 -13.90 -5.64 3.39
N ARG A 6 -14.84 -4.74 3.08
CA ARG A 6 -16.26 -5.08 2.86
C ARG A 6 -16.55 -5.60 1.46
N VAL A 7 -15.95 -4.98 0.44
CA VAL A 7 -16.25 -5.25 -0.99
C VAL A 7 -15.47 -6.44 -1.56
N VAL A 8 -14.52 -6.99 -0.81
CA VAL A 8 -13.80 -8.21 -1.20
C VAL A 8 -14.78 -9.37 -1.39
N SER A 9 -14.83 -9.87 -2.63
CA SER A 9 -15.71 -10.95 -3.07
C SER A 9 -15.40 -12.29 -2.40
N ASP A 10 -14.12 -12.60 -2.19
CA ASP A 10 -13.66 -13.81 -1.51
C ASP A 10 -13.98 -13.76 -0.01
N ARG A 11 -14.74 -14.73 0.49
CA ARG A 11 -15.18 -14.75 1.90
C ARG A 11 -14.01 -14.87 2.89
N GLU A 12 -13.00 -15.67 2.59
CA GLU A 12 -11.86 -15.88 3.48
C GLU A 12 -11.02 -14.60 3.56
N LEU A 13 -10.73 -13.99 2.41
CA LEU A 13 -10.02 -12.71 2.36
C LEU A 13 -10.81 -11.57 3.01
N ARG A 14 -12.14 -11.63 2.99
CA ARG A 14 -12.98 -10.68 3.72
C ARG A 14 -12.75 -10.76 5.23
N GLU A 15 -12.65 -11.98 5.78
CA GLU A 15 -12.33 -12.17 7.20
C GLU A 15 -10.90 -11.72 7.52
N VAL A 16 -9.92 -12.02 6.67
CA VAL A 16 -8.55 -11.49 6.80
C VAL A 16 -8.57 -9.96 6.82
N GLY A 17 -9.32 -9.35 5.91
CA GLY A 17 -9.49 -7.90 5.83
C GLY A 17 -10.05 -7.29 7.11
N LYS A 18 -11.04 -7.93 7.74
CA LYS A 18 -11.56 -7.48 9.05
C LYS A 18 -10.50 -7.52 10.13
N VAL A 19 -9.66 -8.56 10.17
CA VAL A 19 -8.58 -8.63 11.17
C VAL A 19 -7.53 -7.55 10.91
N ILE A 20 -7.14 -7.32 9.65
CA ILE A 20 -6.23 -6.22 9.28
C ILE A 20 -6.78 -4.87 9.74
N VAL A 21 -8.05 -4.59 9.45
CA VAL A 21 -8.72 -3.35 9.87
C VAL A 21 -8.74 -3.21 11.40
N ALA A 22 -9.06 -4.28 12.12
CA ALA A 22 -9.05 -4.28 13.57
C ALA A 22 -7.65 -4.01 14.14
N SER A 23 -6.61 -4.68 13.63
CA SER A 23 -5.22 -4.45 14.05
C SER A 23 -4.77 -3.01 13.76
N LEU A 24 -5.17 -2.43 12.62
CA LEU A 24 -4.83 -1.05 12.28
C LEU A 24 -5.49 -0.04 13.23
N ALA A 25 -6.70 -0.32 13.72
CA ALA A 25 -7.38 0.54 14.68
C ALA A 25 -6.66 0.65 16.03
N GLU A 26 -5.82 -0.33 16.37
CA GLU A 26 -5.00 -0.34 17.59
C GLU A 26 -3.70 0.45 17.44
N LEU A 27 -3.34 0.91 16.23
CA LEU A 27 -2.14 1.71 16.03
C LEU A 27 -2.28 3.10 16.69
N PRO A 28 -1.18 3.68 17.20
CA PRO A 28 -1.19 5.03 17.74
C PRO A 28 -1.74 6.04 16.73
N SER A 29 -2.63 6.93 17.17
CA SER A 29 -3.34 7.90 16.31
C SER A 29 -3.14 9.36 16.77
N SER A 30 -2.08 9.63 17.51
CA SER A 30 -1.72 11.00 17.91
C SER A 30 -1.33 11.85 16.69
N ARG A 31 -1.52 13.17 16.79
CA ARG A 31 -1.14 14.13 15.73
C ARG A 31 0.34 14.12 15.34
N THR A 32 1.19 13.44 16.11
CA THR A 32 2.61 13.27 15.79
C THR A 32 2.86 12.15 14.79
N VAL A 33 1.93 11.20 14.62
CA VAL A 33 2.08 10.01 13.76
C VAL A 33 0.98 9.87 12.70
N VAL A 34 -0.11 10.64 12.79
CA VAL A 34 -1.16 10.73 11.76
C VAL A 34 -1.32 12.16 11.24
N GLY A 35 -1.72 12.26 9.98
CA GLY A 35 -2.02 13.53 9.31
C GLY A 35 -2.45 13.29 7.87
N VAL A 36 -2.34 14.32 7.03
CA VAL A 36 -2.53 14.16 5.59
C VAL A 36 -1.34 13.41 5.01
N VAL A 37 -1.63 12.34 4.27
CA VAL A 37 -0.67 11.54 3.50
C VAL A 37 -1.02 11.63 2.02
N HIS A 38 -0.05 11.35 1.15
CA HIS A 38 -0.22 11.34 -0.30
C HIS A 38 -1.06 10.16 -0.79
N GLY A 39 -0.87 8.97 -0.19
CA GLY A 39 -1.54 7.74 -0.59
C GLY A 39 -0.93 7.03 -1.80
N ASP A 40 -0.15 7.75 -2.61
CA ASP A 40 0.55 7.24 -3.81
C ASP A 40 1.92 7.90 -4.07
N PRO A 41 2.86 7.94 -3.09
CA PRO A 41 4.15 8.63 -3.24
C PRO A 41 5.15 7.85 -4.10
N GLU A 42 4.76 7.52 -5.33
CA GLU A 42 5.61 6.89 -6.34
C GLU A 42 6.62 7.88 -6.95
N LEU A 43 7.70 7.36 -7.53
CA LEU A 43 8.74 8.19 -8.12
C LEU A 43 8.30 8.93 -9.39
N ASP A 44 7.28 8.44 -10.10
CA ASP A 44 6.68 9.14 -11.24
C ASP A 44 5.77 10.30 -10.80
N ASN A 45 5.30 10.28 -9.55
CA ASN A 45 4.60 11.39 -8.89
C ASN A 45 5.54 12.41 -8.23
N VAL A 46 6.86 12.27 -8.38
CA VAL A 46 7.84 13.26 -7.91
C VAL A 46 8.32 14.14 -9.07
N VAL A 47 8.02 15.44 -8.98
CA VAL A 47 8.55 16.45 -9.91
C VAL A 47 9.62 17.30 -9.24
N TRP A 48 10.67 17.61 -10.00
CA TRP A 48 11.75 18.47 -9.53
C TRP A 48 11.50 19.91 -10.01
N VAL A 49 11.31 20.82 -9.08
CA VAL A 49 11.21 22.26 -9.37
C VAL A 49 12.58 22.93 -9.29
N ALA A 50 12.67 24.20 -9.69
CA ALA A 50 13.92 24.94 -9.66
C ALA A 50 14.61 24.87 -8.28
N GLY A 51 15.90 24.53 -8.27
CA GLY A 51 16.70 24.40 -7.04
C GLY A 51 16.64 23.01 -6.39
N ASP A 52 16.52 21.95 -7.18
CA ASP A 52 16.58 20.54 -6.73
C ASP A 52 15.63 20.22 -5.57
N THR A 53 14.46 20.87 -5.55
CA THR A 53 13.43 20.60 -4.55
C THR A 53 12.42 19.62 -5.13
N PRO A 54 12.27 18.41 -4.57
CA PRO A 54 11.24 17.48 -5.01
C PRO A 54 9.87 17.93 -4.49
N VAL A 55 8.86 17.82 -5.36
CA VAL A 55 7.45 18.09 -5.04
C VAL A 55 6.64 16.87 -5.45
N LEU A 56 5.78 16.42 -4.55
CA LEU A 56 4.81 15.37 -4.85
C LEU A 56 3.58 15.98 -5.53
N VAL A 57 3.12 15.35 -6.60
CA VAL A 57 1.92 15.71 -7.38
C VAL A 57 0.98 14.50 -7.46
N ASP A 58 -0.23 14.71 -7.99
CA ASP A 58 -1.27 13.68 -8.07
C ASP A 58 -1.84 13.27 -6.69
N LEU A 59 -2.62 14.19 -6.11
CA LEU A 59 -3.20 14.06 -4.77
C LEU A 59 -4.56 13.36 -4.76
N ASP A 60 -4.92 12.62 -5.81
CA ASP A 60 -6.22 11.95 -5.92
C ASP A 60 -6.42 10.86 -4.84
N GLU A 61 -5.32 10.32 -4.32
CA GLU A 61 -5.30 9.32 -3.24
C GLU A 61 -5.00 9.93 -1.85
N ALA A 62 -4.88 11.26 -1.77
CA ALA A 62 -4.53 11.94 -0.53
C ALA A 62 -5.63 11.74 0.52
N SER A 63 -5.21 11.40 1.74
CA SER A 63 -6.16 11.05 2.80
C SER A 63 -5.59 11.32 4.19
N TRP A 64 -6.44 11.25 5.21
CA TRP A 64 -5.97 11.25 6.60
C TRP A 64 -5.55 9.83 7.00
N SER A 65 -4.28 9.63 7.31
CA SER A 65 -3.71 8.32 7.65
C SER A 65 -2.46 8.45 8.52
N TRP A 66 -1.85 7.32 8.86
CA TRP A 66 -0.51 7.26 9.48
C TRP A 66 0.55 7.69 8.48
N PHE A 67 1.51 8.54 8.89
CA PHE A 67 2.61 8.94 8.01
C PHE A 67 3.44 7.74 7.52
N ALA A 68 3.57 6.71 8.36
CA ALA A 68 4.20 5.45 8.00
C ALA A 68 3.52 4.71 6.84
N ALA A 69 2.25 5.03 6.52
CA ALA A 69 1.55 4.46 5.36
C ALA A 69 2.17 4.91 4.04
N ASP A 70 2.58 6.18 3.93
CA ASP A 70 3.30 6.69 2.76
C ASP A 70 4.72 6.13 2.67
N ILE A 71 5.41 5.99 3.81
CA ILE A 71 6.74 5.35 3.86
C ILE A 71 6.65 3.92 3.33
N CYS A 72 5.66 3.17 3.81
CA CYS A 72 5.40 1.79 3.36
C CYS A 72 5.14 1.74 1.85
N PHE A 73 4.37 2.69 1.33
CA PHE A 73 3.96 2.70 -0.07
C PHE A 73 5.13 3.10 -0.99
N ALA A 74 5.86 4.16 -0.64
CA ALA A 74 7.05 4.63 -1.36
C ALA A 74 8.15 3.54 -1.47
N LEU A 75 8.22 2.65 -0.47
CA LEU A 75 9.22 1.58 -0.40
C LEU A 75 8.70 0.21 -0.86
N ARG A 76 7.48 0.11 -1.40
CA ARG A 76 6.84 -1.18 -1.72
C ARG A 76 7.61 -2.03 -2.72
N ASP A 77 8.39 -1.42 -3.62
CA ASP A 77 9.20 -2.14 -4.62
C ASP A 77 10.37 -2.91 -3.97
N PHE A 78 10.71 -2.55 -2.72
CA PHE A 78 11.67 -3.24 -1.86
C PHE A 78 10.98 -4.24 -0.91
N ALA A 79 9.71 -4.57 -1.16
CA ALA A 79 8.90 -5.45 -0.32
C ALA A 79 8.30 -6.61 -1.13
N LYS A 80 7.91 -7.68 -0.42
CA LYS A 80 7.01 -8.70 -0.97
C LYS A 80 5.57 -8.19 -0.88
N PRO A 81 4.64 -8.68 -1.74
CA PRO A 81 3.23 -8.33 -1.62
C PRO A 81 2.70 -8.56 -0.20
N ALA A 82 1.96 -7.60 0.34
CA ALA A 82 1.40 -7.62 1.70
C ALA A 82 2.44 -7.78 2.84
N ALA A 83 3.70 -7.38 2.61
CA ALA A 83 4.76 -7.33 3.60
C ALA A 83 5.42 -5.95 3.64
N GLY A 84 6.01 -5.57 4.78
CA GLY A 84 6.80 -4.35 4.87
C GLY A 84 8.10 -4.44 4.05
N PRO A 85 8.74 -3.29 3.78
CA PRO A 85 10.03 -3.27 3.08
C PRO A 85 11.13 -3.94 3.91
N ASP A 86 12.12 -4.52 3.23
CA ASP A 86 13.30 -5.08 3.86
C ASP A 86 14.22 -3.95 4.36
N LEU A 87 14.25 -3.76 5.69
CA LEU A 87 15.00 -2.69 6.35
C LEU A 87 16.52 -2.85 6.25
N ASP A 88 17.02 -4.05 5.92
CA ASP A 88 18.46 -4.30 5.76
C ASP A 88 18.98 -3.86 4.37
N LEU A 89 18.07 -3.58 3.42
CA LEU A 89 18.47 -3.07 2.12
C LEU A 89 18.98 -1.64 2.23
N ARG A 90 20.14 -1.38 1.62
CA ARG A 90 20.78 -0.05 1.60
C ARG A 90 19.82 1.06 1.16
N ALA A 91 19.02 0.83 0.12
CA ALA A 91 18.08 1.83 -0.39
C ALA A 91 17.00 2.20 0.64
N VAL A 92 16.45 1.19 1.32
CA VAL A 92 15.46 1.36 2.39
C VAL A 92 16.08 2.08 3.58
N ALA A 93 17.26 1.65 4.04
CA ALA A 93 17.98 2.29 5.13
C ALA A 93 18.29 3.77 4.84
N SER A 94 18.70 4.09 3.61
CA SER A 94 18.94 5.47 3.17
C SER A 94 17.67 6.31 3.17
N PHE A 95 16.53 5.78 2.70
CA PHE A 95 15.25 6.48 2.75
C PHE A 95 14.85 6.79 4.18
N ILE A 96 14.93 5.81 5.09
CA ILE A 96 14.57 5.98 6.50
C ILE A 96 15.48 7.00 7.20
N ALA A 97 16.77 7.00 6.89
CA ALA A 97 17.70 7.99 7.41
C ALA A 97 17.31 9.41 6.97
N GLY A 98 17.05 9.62 5.68
CA GLY A 98 16.60 10.92 5.16
C GLY A 98 15.26 11.36 5.75
N TYR A 99 14.30 10.45 5.90
CA TYR A 99 13.02 10.75 6.53
C TYR A 99 13.19 11.24 7.99
N ARG A 100 14.13 10.63 8.73
CA ARG A 100 14.45 10.98 10.12
C ARG A 100 15.09 12.37 10.27
N GLU A 101 15.67 12.92 9.22
CA GLU A 101 16.19 14.30 9.21
C GLU A 101 15.05 15.34 9.24
N CYS A 102 13.87 14.99 8.70
CA CYS A 102 12.69 15.86 8.65
C CYS A 102 11.78 15.71 9.88
N ARG A 103 11.62 14.48 10.38
CA ARG A 103 10.70 14.15 11.49
C ARG A 103 11.20 12.93 12.26
N PRO A 104 11.06 12.88 13.60
CA PRO A 104 11.24 11.65 14.36
C PRO A 104 10.41 10.49 13.79
N LEU A 105 11.03 9.33 13.58
CA LEU A 105 10.36 8.10 13.15
C LEU A 105 10.65 7.01 14.18
N GLU A 106 9.63 6.69 14.98
CA GLU A 106 9.75 5.78 16.11
C GLU A 106 9.76 4.31 15.67
N ASP A 107 10.35 3.44 16.49
CA ASP A 107 10.41 2.00 16.19
C ASP A 107 9.01 1.36 16.12
N ALA A 108 8.02 1.93 16.82
CA ALA A 108 6.62 1.50 16.71
C ALA A 108 6.02 1.77 15.31
N GLU A 109 6.40 2.87 14.66
CA GLU A 109 5.97 3.17 13.29
C GLU A 109 6.64 2.22 12.27
N LEU A 110 7.92 1.91 12.48
CA LEU A 110 8.64 0.92 11.67
C LEU A 110 8.03 -0.48 11.83
N ALA A 111 7.69 -0.88 13.05
CA ALA A 111 7.01 -2.14 13.34
C ALA A 111 5.62 -2.21 12.67
N ALA A 112 4.94 -1.08 12.51
CA ALA A 112 3.63 -1.01 11.84
C ALA A 112 3.69 -1.16 10.31
N LEU A 113 4.87 -1.00 9.67
CA LEU A 113 4.99 -1.02 8.20
C LEU A 113 4.42 -2.30 7.58
N SER A 114 4.64 -3.46 8.20
CA SER A 114 4.10 -4.72 7.67
C SER A 114 2.57 -4.78 7.74
N LEU A 115 1.96 -4.21 8.78
CA LEU A 115 0.50 -4.14 8.90
C LEU A 115 -0.09 -3.14 7.90
N LEU A 116 0.55 -1.98 7.74
CA LEU A 116 0.17 -0.97 6.75
C LEU A 116 0.28 -1.51 5.32
N ALA A 117 1.33 -2.28 5.01
CA ALA A 117 1.49 -2.96 3.73
C ALA A 117 0.33 -3.92 3.41
N ARG A 118 -0.17 -4.63 4.44
CA ARG A 118 -1.35 -5.50 4.29
C ARG A 118 -2.62 -4.71 4.05
N GLY A 119 -2.78 -3.57 4.73
CA GLY A 119 -3.87 -2.63 4.47
C GLY A 119 -3.88 -2.12 3.02
N HIS A 120 -2.71 -1.72 2.52
CA HIS A 120 -2.52 -1.30 1.13
C HIS A 120 -2.77 -2.43 0.13
N ALA A 121 -2.26 -3.63 0.41
CA ALA A 121 -2.52 -4.82 -0.41
C ALA A 121 -4.01 -5.15 -0.49
N LEU A 122 -4.75 -5.01 0.62
CA LEU A 122 -6.20 -5.21 0.66
C LEU A 122 -6.95 -4.17 -0.18
N ILE A 123 -6.59 -2.89 -0.09
CA ILE A 123 -7.18 -1.83 -0.93
C ILE A 123 -6.92 -2.12 -2.41
N THR A 124 -5.67 -2.42 -2.76
CA THR A 124 -5.26 -2.70 -4.14
C THR A 124 -6.02 -3.91 -4.69
N PHE A 125 -6.13 -4.98 -3.90
CA PHE A 125 -6.91 -6.16 -4.27
C PHE A 125 -8.41 -5.85 -4.44
N ALA A 126 -9.00 -5.03 -3.57
CA ALA A 126 -10.39 -4.58 -3.67
C ALA A 126 -10.68 -3.76 -4.94
N ARG A 127 -9.74 -2.88 -5.33
CA ARG A 127 -9.86 -2.09 -6.55
C ARG A 127 -9.69 -2.95 -7.79
N LEU A 128 -8.63 -3.74 -7.85
CA LEU A 128 -8.32 -4.56 -9.02
C LEU A 128 -9.36 -5.65 -9.27
N GLN A 129 -9.91 -6.29 -8.23
CA GLN A 129 -10.99 -7.27 -8.45
C GLN A 129 -12.24 -6.62 -9.06
N THR A 130 -12.51 -5.35 -8.73
CA THR A 130 -13.64 -4.61 -9.29
C THR A 130 -13.40 -4.36 -10.77
N VAL A 131 -12.21 -3.87 -11.13
CA VAL A 131 -11.80 -3.68 -12.53
C VAL A 131 -11.86 -4.98 -13.32
N LEU A 132 -11.38 -6.09 -12.75
CA LEU A 132 -11.37 -7.41 -13.41
C LEU A 132 -12.75 -8.09 -13.46
N SER A 133 -13.74 -7.59 -12.71
CA SER A 133 -15.12 -8.08 -12.79
C SER A 133 -15.85 -7.58 -14.04
N GLU A 134 -15.31 -6.53 -14.69
CA GLU A 134 -15.85 -6.02 -15.94
C GLU A 134 -15.62 -7.01 -17.08
N PRO A 135 -16.63 -7.28 -17.92
CA PRO A 135 -16.48 -8.19 -19.05
C PRO A 135 -15.41 -7.69 -20.03
N VAL A 136 -14.44 -8.56 -20.34
CA VAL A 136 -13.47 -8.30 -21.41
C VAL A 136 -14.21 -8.27 -22.75
N SER A 137 -14.05 -7.18 -23.51
CA SER A 137 -14.61 -7.08 -24.86
C SER A 137 -13.67 -7.69 -25.90
N SER A 138 -14.26 -8.37 -26.89
CA SER A 138 -13.53 -8.87 -28.08
C SER A 138 -12.88 -7.73 -28.87
N ASP A 139 -13.43 -6.53 -28.78
CA ASP A 139 -13.00 -5.37 -29.57
C ASP A 139 -11.86 -4.59 -28.91
N TRP A 140 -11.38 -5.05 -27.75
CA TRP A 140 -10.24 -4.43 -27.10
C TRP A 140 -8.99 -4.48 -27.99
N PRO A 141 -8.13 -3.46 -27.92
CA PRO A 141 -6.81 -3.55 -28.54
C PRO A 141 -5.91 -4.54 -27.78
N ASP A 142 -4.86 -5.04 -28.44
CA ASP A 142 -3.95 -6.05 -27.85
C ASP A 142 -3.32 -5.60 -26.53
N TRP A 143 -2.96 -4.31 -26.42
CA TRP A 143 -2.38 -3.77 -25.20
C TRP A 143 -3.34 -3.82 -24.01
N ALA A 144 -4.64 -3.67 -24.23
CA ALA A 144 -5.66 -3.70 -23.17
C ALA A 144 -5.86 -5.14 -22.67
N ARG A 145 -5.87 -6.13 -23.58
CA ARG A 145 -5.86 -7.54 -23.20
C ARG A 145 -4.60 -7.91 -22.41
N ALA A 146 -3.43 -7.46 -22.87
CA ALA A 146 -2.17 -7.70 -22.18
C ALA A 146 -2.13 -7.05 -20.78
N LEU A 147 -2.68 -5.84 -20.64
CA LEU A 147 -2.85 -5.18 -19.34
C LEU A 147 -3.77 -6.00 -18.43
N TRP A 148 -4.93 -6.43 -18.91
CA TRP A 148 -5.86 -7.26 -18.15
C TRP A 148 -5.18 -8.54 -17.62
N THR A 149 -4.44 -9.25 -18.47
CA THR A 149 -3.68 -10.45 -18.06
C THR A 149 -2.64 -10.14 -16.98
N ARG A 150 -1.96 -8.99 -17.07
CA ARG A 150 -1.01 -8.56 -16.02
C ARG A 150 -1.74 -8.28 -14.71
N LEU A 151 -2.84 -7.53 -14.75
CA LEU A 151 -3.64 -7.20 -13.57
C LEU A 151 -4.21 -8.44 -12.88
N ASP A 152 -4.71 -9.42 -13.65
CA ASP A 152 -5.15 -10.72 -13.11
C ASP A 152 -4.00 -11.48 -12.42
N GLY A 153 -2.81 -11.45 -13.02
CA GLY A 153 -1.58 -11.96 -12.41
C GLY A 153 -1.26 -11.30 -11.07
N GLU A 154 -1.36 -9.96 -10.99
CA GLU A 154 -1.13 -9.20 -9.76
C GLU A 154 -2.19 -9.51 -8.69
N VAL A 155 -3.47 -9.57 -9.06
CA VAL A 155 -4.56 -10.00 -8.16
C VAL A 155 -4.29 -11.40 -7.62
N GLY A 156 -3.79 -12.32 -8.45
CA GLY A 156 -3.37 -13.65 -8.02
C GLY A 156 -2.25 -13.63 -6.99
N LYS A 157 -1.26 -12.74 -7.13
CA LYS A 157 -0.17 -12.58 -6.15
C LYS A 157 -0.69 -12.00 -4.83
N LEU A 158 -1.49 -10.93 -4.90
CA LEU A 158 -2.10 -10.29 -3.74
C LEU A 158 -3.01 -11.26 -2.98
N ARG A 159 -3.83 -12.05 -3.69
CA ARG A 159 -4.68 -13.09 -3.10
C ARG A 159 -3.87 -14.08 -2.27
N ARG A 160 -2.79 -14.63 -2.84
CA ARG A 160 -1.92 -15.59 -2.14
C ARG A 160 -1.23 -14.96 -0.93
N ALA A 161 -0.75 -13.73 -1.08
CA ALA A 161 -0.06 -13.03 0.01
C ALA A 161 -1.01 -12.72 1.17
N LEU A 162 -2.21 -12.20 0.88
CA LEU A 162 -3.24 -11.93 1.89
C LEU A 162 -3.73 -13.22 2.57
N ALA A 163 -3.94 -14.30 1.81
CA ALA A 163 -4.32 -15.59 2.38
C ALA A 163 -3.23 -16.21 3.28
N ALA A 164 -1.96 -15.89 3.03
CA ALA A 164 -0.84 -16.32 3.85
C ALA A 164 -0.69 -15.52 5.17
N VAL A 165 -1.47 -14.44 5.36
CA VAL A 165 -1.48 -13.67 6.61
C VAL A 165 -2.10 -14.55 7.70
N THR A 166 -1.25 -15.10 8.56
CA THR A 166 -1.72 -15.88 9.71
C THR A 166 -2.17 -14.96 10.84
N ARG A 167 -3.17 -15.40 11.62
CA ARG A 167 -3.68 -14.66 12.80
C ARG A 167 -2.61 -14.35 13.86
N HIS A 168 -1.51 -15.10 13.89
CA HIS A 168 -0.38 -14.88 14.82
C HIS A 168 0.65 -13.88 14.29
N ALA A 169 0.56 -13.50 13.01
CA ALA A 169 1.46 -12.56 12.36
C ALA A 169 0.89 -11.14 12.29
N LEU A 170 -0.28 -10.90 12.90
CA LEU A 170 -1.04 -9.65 12.95
C LEU A 170 -0.96 -9.03 14.35
#